data_AF-A0A6B3HVQ7-F1
#
_entry.id   AF-A0A6B3HVQ7-F1
#
_cell.length_a   1.000
_cell.length_b   1.000
_cell.length_c   1.000
_cell.angle_alpha   90.00
_cell.angle_beta   90.00
_cell.angle_gamma   90.00
#
_symmetry.space_group_name_H-M   'P 1'
#
loop_
_entity.id
_entity.type
_entity.pdbx_description
1 polymer ?
#
loop_
_entity_poly.entity_id
_entity_poly.type
_entity_poly.pdbx_seq_one_letter_code
_entity_poly.pdbx_strand_id
1 'polypeptide(L)'
;GAGTSRPADIGFSLATTRTALPHRAAVVAATREELLAGLGAIAEGREDGAVVTGSAAHAGRTAFLFTGQGAQRAGMGRELYAAHPVFAQALDEVCAALDAHLELPLRDVMFADEEESTASGADLSPLHRTAYTQPALFAIEVALFRLAGHHGMA
;
A
#
# COMPACT_ATOMS: atom_id res chain seq x y z
N GLY A 1 38.58 -5.89 -2.52
CA GLY A 1 37.75 -4.67 -2.52
C GLY A 1 36.44 -5.02 -1.85
N ALA A 2 36.00 -4.23 -0.87
CA ALA A 2 34.76 -4.50 -0.14
C ALA A 2 33.57 -4.49 -1.12
N GLY A 3 32.91 -5.64 -1.29
CA GLY A 3 31.76 -5.76 -2.16
C GLY A 3 30.66 -4.81 -1.70
N THR A 4 30.15 -3.99 -2.61
CA THR A 4 29.02 -3.10 -2.34
C THR A 4 27.80 -3.97 -2.02
N SER A 5 27.50 -4.14 -0.74
CA SER A 5 26.33 -4.89 -0.29
C SER A 5 25.08 -4.15 -0.76
N ARG A 6 24.19 -4.84 -1.48
CA ARG A 6 22.95 -4.24 -1.99
C ARG A 6 21.99 -4.01 -0.82
N PRO A 7 21.21 -2.92 -0.80
CA PRO A 7 20.23 -2.67 0.25
C PRO A 7 19.30 -3.86 0.55
N ALA A 8 18.88 -4.59 -0.49
CA ALA A 8 18.06 -5.79 -0.35
C ALA A 8 18.76 -6.94 0.42
N ASP A 9 20.04 -7.19 0.16
CA ASP A 9 20.80 -8.26 0.84
C ASP A 9 21.00 -7.92 2.33
N ILE A 10 21.23 -6.63 2.62
CA ILE A 10 21.33 -6.11 3.99
C ILE A 10 19.98 -6.25 4.70
N GLY A 11 18.90 -5.78 4.07
CA GLY A 11 17.55 -5.84 4.62
C GLY A 11 17.10 -7.27 4.94
N PHE A 12 17.33 -8.21 4.01
CA PHE A 12 17.06 -9.63 4.22
C PHE A 12 17.85 -10.19 5.42
N SER A 13 19.14 -9.89 5.49
CA SER A 13 20.01 -10.35 6.58
C SER A 13 19.56 -9.79 7.93
N LEU A 14 19.19 -8.51 8.00
CA LEU A 14 18.68 -7.87 9.21
C LEU A 14 17.35 -8.49 9.67
N ALA A 15 16.44 -8.76 8.73
CA ALA A 15 15.11 -9.30 9.04
C ALA A 15 15.14 -10.76 9.52
N THR A 16 16.11 -11.56 9.06
CA THR A 16 16.11 -13.03 9.26
C THR A 16 17.17 -13.55 10.22
N THR A 17 18.23 -12.78 10.50
CA THR A 17 19.39 -13.27 11.28
C THR A 17 19.61 -12.54 12.61
N ARG A 18 18.91 -11.42 12.85
CA ARG A 18 19.10 -10.60 14.06
C ARG A 18 17.94 -10.75 15.02
N THR A 19 18.25 -10.76 16.32
CA THR A 19 17.24 -10.74 17.39
C THR A 19 16.44 -9.43 17.37
N ALA A 20 15.11 -9.54 17.37
CA ALA A 20 14.22 -8.39 17.32
C ALA A 20 13.98 -7.77 18.72
N LEU A 21 14.85 -6.84 19.13
CA LEU A 21 14.80 -6.13 20.43
C LEU A 21 13.57 -5.17 20.55
N PRO A 22 13.28 -4.63 21.76
CA PRO A 22 12.11 -3.78 21.97
C PRO A 22 12.14 -2.45 21.19
N HIS A 23 13.27 -1.75 21.15
CA HIS A 23 13.40 -0.52 20.37
C HIS A 23 13.79 -0.86 18.94
N ARG A 24 12.99 -0.39 17.98
CA ARG A 24 13.13 -0.75 16.56
C ARG A 24 13.10 0.50 15.70
N ALA A 25 13.86 0.44 14.61
CA ALA A 25 13.82 1.40 13.53
C ALA A 25 13.83 0.65 12.20
N ALA A 26 13.09 1.15 11.22
CA ALA A 26 13.07 0.65 9.85
C ALA A 26 13.27 1.83 8.89
N VAL A 27 14.05 1.61 7.83
CA VAL A 27 14.27 2.56 6.74
C VAL A 27 13.74 1.93 5.46
N VAL A 28 12.85 2.62 4.76
CA VAL A 28 12.38 2.21 3.43
C VAL A 28 13.20 2.95 2.38
N ALA A 29 14.06 2.22 1.66
CA ALA A 29 14.99 2.79 0.69
C ALA A 29 15.21 1.84 -0.49
N ALA A 30 15.28 2.38 -1.70
CA ALA A 30 15.62 1.67 -2.93
C ALA A 30 17.12 1.78 -3.24
N THR A 31 17.76 2.87 -2.83
CA THR A 31 19.18 3.15 -3.11
C THR A 31 20.04 3.13 -1.85
N ARG A 32 21.36 3.02 -2.04
CA ARG A 32 22.32 3.07 -0.93
C ARG A 32 22.35 4.46 -0.31
N GLU A 33 22.21 5.49 -1.13
CA GLU A 33 22.18 6.90 -0.73
C GLU A 33 20.98 7.18 0.18
N GLU A 34 19.78 6.74 -0.22
CA GLU A 34 18.57 6.81 0.62
C GLU A 34 18.73 6.04 1.94
N LEU A 35 19.30 4.83 1.88
CA LEU A 35 19.53 4.02 3.08
C LEU A 35 20.48 4.75 4.06
N LEU A 36 21.57 5.34 3.57
CA LEU A 36 22.51 6.08 4.41
C LEU A 36 21.89 7.36 4.98
N ALA A 37 21.08 8.07 4.21
CA ALA A 37 20.37 9.25 4.69
C ALA A 37 19.40 8.92 5.84
N GLY A 38 18.58 7.86 5.69
CA GLY A 38 17.67 7.41 6.73
C GLY A 38 18.39 6.89 7.98
N LEU A 39 19.50 6.16 7.82
CA LEU A 39 20.33 5.73 8.95
C LEU A 39 20.96 6.91 9.69
N GLY A 40 21.38 7.95 8.96
CA GLY A 40 21.86 9.21 9.55
C GLY A 40 20.76 9.90 10.35
N ALA A 41 19.54 9.99 9.83
CA ALA A 41 18.40 10.55 10.54
C ALA A 41 18.10 9.80 11.85
N ILE A 42 18.17 8.46 11.84
CA ILE A 42 18.04 7.65 13.06
C ILE A 42 19.13 7.98 14.08
N ALA A 43 20.40 8.05 13.63
CA ALA A 43 21.53 8.32 14.52
C ALA A 43 21.47 9.71 15.16
N GLU A 44 20.91 10.69 14.44
CA GLU A 44 20.75 12.07 14.88
C GLU A 44 19.42 12.34 15.60
N GLY A 45 18.51 11.36 15.64
CA GLY A 45 17.18 11.52 16.24
C GLY A 45 16.28 12.50 15.49
N ARG A 46 16.48 12.66 14.17
CA ARG A 46 15.66 13.52 13.31
C ARG A 46 14.49 12.77 12.70
N GLU A 47 13.41 13.49 12.46
CA GLU A 47 12.28 12.98 11.66
C GLU A 47 12.69 12.87 10.18
N ASP A 48 12.24 11.80 9.53
CA ASP A 48 12.44 11.53 8.11
C ASP A 48 11.28 10.67 7.60
N GLY A 49 10.71 11.00 6.43
CA GLY A 49 9.55 10.30 5.89
C GLY A 49 9.80 8.84 5.50
N ALA A 50 11.06 8.46 5.30
CA ALA A 50 11.46 7.08 5.02
C ALA A 50 11.77 6.27 6.29
N VAL A 51 11.77 6.91 7.47
CA VAL A 51 12.16 6.31 8.74
C VAL A 51 10.95 6.09 9.64
N VAL A 52 10.77 4.86 10.09
CA VAL A 52 9.78 4.49 11.11
C VAL A 52 10.52 4.02 12.35
N THR A 53 10.25 4.64 13.50
CA THR A 53 10.79 4.20 14.80
C THR A 53 9.65 3.79 15.74
N GLY A 54 9.91 2.88 16.67
CA GLY A 54 8.90 2.44 17.61
C GLY A 54 9.41 1.50 18.69
N SER A 55 8.54 1.21 19.67
CA SER A 55 8.78 0.25 20.73
C SER A 55 7.81 -0.93 20.61
N ALA A 56 8.35 -2.14 20.56
CA ALA A 56 7.62 -3.41 20.56
C ALA A 56 7.53 -4.03 21.98
N ALA A 57 7.61 -3.21 23.03
CA ALA A 57 7.57 -3.69 24.41
C ALA A 57 6.22 -4.34 24.81
N HIS A 58 5.13 -4.04 24.10
CA HIS A 58 3.79 -4.58 24.37
C HIS A 58 3.17 -5.10 23.08
N ALA A 59 2.88 -6.41 23.02
CA ALA A 59 2.11 -6.99 21.92
C ALA A 59 0.61 -6.79 22.20
N GLY A 60 -0.04 -5.94 21.39
CA GLY A 60 -1.49 -5.78 21.40
C GLY A 60 -2.19 -6.80 20.51
N ARG A 61 -3.53 -6.78 20.52
CA ARG A 61 -4.34 -7.46 19.49
C ARG A 61 -4.40 -6.58 18.24
N THR A 62 -4.39 -7.22 17.08
CA THR A 62 -4.60 -6.56 15.78
C THR A 62 -6.10 -6.46 15.48
N ALA A 63 -6.51 -5.35 14.87
CA ALA A 63 -7.85 -5.18 14.32
C ALA A 63 -7.73 -4.51 12.94
N PHE A 64 -8.52 -4.97 11.98
CA PHE A 64 -8.65 -4.35 10.67
C PHE A 64 -9.85 -3.41 10.66
N LEU A 65 -9.63 -2.16 10.26
CA LEU A 65 -10.68 -1.15 10.13
C LEU A 65 -10.93 -0.88 8.65
N PHE A 66 -12.19 -0.99 8.27
CA PHE A 66 -12.69 -0.79 6.92
C PHE A 66 -13.44 0.54 6.87
N THR A 67 -13.08 1.40 5.93
CA THR A 67 -13.58 2.76 5.83
C THR A 67 -14.88 2.83 5.05
N GLY A 68 -15.69 3.85 5.35
CA GLY A 68 -16.87 4.17 4.55
C GLY A 68 -16.52 5.05 3.35
N GLN A 69 -17.57 5.52 2.66
CA GLN A 69 -17.45 6.52 1.61
C GLN A 69 -16.72 7.77 2.09
N GLY A 70 -15.80 8.28 1.28
CA GLY A 70 -14.97 9.47 1.56
C GLY A 70 -13.48 9.23 1.35
N ALA A 71 -13.03 7.96 1.39
CA ALA A 71 -11.62 7.60 1.21
C ALA A 71 -11.22 7.32 -0.25
N GLN A 72 -12.17 7.32 -1.18
CA GLN A 72 -11.89 7.04 -2.60
C GLN A 72 -11.08 8.18 -3.23
N ARG A 73 -10.13 7.79 -4.09
CA ARG A 73 -9.34 8.71 -4.93
C ARG A 73 -9.13 8.09 -6.30
N ALA A 74 -8.98 8.91 -7.33
CA ALA A 74 -8.62 8.39 -8.65
C ALA A 74 -7.26 7.68 -8.62
N GLY A 75 -7.12 6.69 -9.50
CA GLY A 75 -5.94 5.83 -9.57
C GLY A 75 -5.70 4.95 -8.34
N MET A 76 -6.67 4.80 -7.43
CA MET A 76 -6.48 4.00 -6.22
C MET A 76 -6.25 2.52 -6.57
N GLY A 77 -5.28 1.90 -5.89
CA GLY A 77 -4.92 0.50 -6.11
C GLY A 77 -4.09 0.20 -7.36
N ARG A 78 -3.93 1.15 -8.31
CA ARG A 78 -3.23 0.92 -9.59
C ARG A 78 -1.78 0.49 -9.42
N GLU A 79 -1.02 1.19 -8.57
CA GLU A 79 0.39 0.86 -8.31
C GLU A 79 0.54 -0.48 -7.58
N LEU A 80 -0.33 -0.76 -6.61
CA LEU A 80 -0.34 -2.03 -5.89
C LEU A 80 -0.70 -3.20 -6.81
N TYR A 81 -1.63 -2.98 -7.76
CA TYR A 81 -1.99 -3.95 -8.78
C TYR A 81 -0.79 -4.31 -9.66
N ALA A 82 0.00 -3.32 -10.08
CA ALA A 82 1.20 -3.56 -10.87
C ALA A 82 2.33 -4.24 -10.08
N ALA A 83 2.47 -3.94 -8.78
CA ALA A 83 3.58 -4.40 -7.96
C ALA A 83 3.33 -5.74 -7.24
N HIS A 84 2.08 -6.09 -6.92
CA HIS A 84 1.76 -7.21 -6.03
C HIS A 84 0.72 -8.18 -6.65
N PRO A 85 1.14 -9.35 -7.14
CA PRO A 85 0.23 -10.34 -7.74
C PRO A 85 -0.93 -10.78 -6.83
N VAL A 86 -0.70 -10.89 -5.51
CA VAL A 86 -1.75 -11.25 -4.54
C VAL A 86 -2.83 -10.17 -4.44
N PHE A 87 -2.42 -8.90 -4.47
CA PHE A 87 -3.36 -7.78 -4.50
C PHE A 87 -4.12 -7.75 -5.82
N ALA A 88 -3.43 -7.93 -6.95
CA ALA A 88 -4.03 -7.94 -8.28
C ALA A 88 -5.10 -9.03 -8.41
N GLN A 89 -4.77 -10.26 -8.02
CA GLN A 89 -5.70 -11.38 -8.03
C GLN A 89 -6.92 -11.11 -7.15
N ALA A 90 -6.70 -10.59 -5.93
CA ALA A 90 -7.79 -10.24 -5.02
C ALA A 90 -8.72 -9.16 -5.60
N LEU A 91 -8.15 -8.13 -6.22
CA LEU A 91 -8.91 -7.06 -6.83
C LEU A 91 -9.72 -7.58 -8.03
N ASP A 92 -9.09 -8.37 -8.91
CA ASP A 92 -9.76 -8.93 -10.08
C ASP A 92 -10.91 -9.87 -9.70
N GLU A 93 -10.75 -10.70 -8.65
CA GLU A 93 -11.81 -11.55 -8.13
C GLU A 93 -13.03 -10.74 -7.68
N VAL A 94 -12.81 -9.63 -6.96
CA VAL A 94 -13.89 -8.78 -6.47
C VAL A 94 -14.52 -7.97 -7.60
N CYS A 95 -13.72 -7.38 -8.49
CA CYS A 95 -14.23 -6.67 -9.67
C CYS A 95 -15.07 -7.59 -10.55
N ALA A 96 -14.60 -8.80 -10.86
CA ALA A 96 -15.36 -9.76 -11.68
C ALA A 96 -16.72 -10.12 -11.06
N ALA A 97 -16.81 -10.18 -9.72
CA ALA A 97 -18.08 -10.42 -9.03
C ALA A 97 -19.03 -9.21 -9.07
N LEU A 98 -18.50 -7.99 -9.05
CA LEU A 98 -19.27 -6.75 -8.98
C LEU A 98 -19.64 -6.18 -10.35
N ASP A 99 -18.84 -6.45 -11.38
CA ASP A 99 -19.04 -5.91 -12.74
C ASP A 99 -20.36 -6.37 -13.35
N ALA A 100 -20.90 -7.52 -12.94
CA ALA A 100 -22.24 -7.98 -13.34
C ALA A 100 -23.39 -7.05 -12.87
N HIS A 101 -23.10 -6.12 -11.95
CA HIS A 101 -24.06 -5.19 -11.35
C HIS A 101 -23.77 -3.72 -11.72
N LEU A 102 -22.80 -3.45 -12.59
CA LEU A 102 -22.32 -2.11 -12.92
C LEU A 102 -22.41 -1.86 -14.43
N GLU A 103 -22.54 -0.58 -14.82
CA GLU A 103 -22.59 -0.18 -16.23
C GLU A 103 -21.20 -0.13 -16.86
N LEU A 104 -20.18 0.18 -16.05
CA LEU A 104 -18.78 0.26 -16.43
C LEU A 104 -17.96 -0.74 -15.59
N PRO A 105 -16.89 -1.32 -16.16
CA PRO A 105 -15.97 -2.15 -15.39
C PRO A 105 -15.39 -1.37 -14.21
N LEU A 106 -15.51 -1.93 -13.01
CA LEU A 106 -15.17 -1.24 -11.77
C LEU A 106 -13.69 -0.84 -11.72
N ARG A 107 -12.80 -1.73 -12.18
CA ARG A 107 -11.35 -1.47 -12.20
C ARG A 107 -11.01 -0.29 -13.09
N ASP A 108 -11.67 -0.17 -14.24
CA ASP A 108 -11.41 0.91 -15.19
C ASP A 108 -11.85 2.25 -14.58
N VAL A 109 -12.96 2.27 -13.84
CA VAL A 109 -13.39 3.44 -13.05
C VAL A 109 -12.40 3.78 -11.94
N MET A 110 -11.88 2.78 -11.23
CA MET A 110 -10.89 2.98 -10.16
C MET A 110 -9.56 3.53 -10.67
N PHE A 111 -9.13 3.09 -11.86
CA PHE A 111 -7.81 3.39 -12.42
C PHE A 111 -7.80 4.59 -13.36
N ALA A 112 -8.96 5.14 -13.71
CA ALA A 112 -9.06 6.37 -14.47
C ALA A 112 -8.33 7.53 -13.76
N ASP A 113 -7.66 8.38 -14.55
CA ASP A 113 -7.04 9.60 -14.04
C ASP A 113 -8.07 10.73 -13.90
N GLU A 114 -7.86 11.63 -12.93
CA GLU A 114 -8.73 12.79 -12.69
C GLU A 114 -8.76 13.76 -13.89
N GLU A 115 -7.62 13.94 -14.56
CA GLU A 115 -7.48 14.83 -15.72
C GLU A 115 -8.28 14.33 -16.93
N GLU A 116 -8.34 13.01 -17.14
CA GLU A 116 -9.09 12.41 -18.25
C GLU A 116 -10.61 12.56 -18.06
N SER A 117 -11.08 12.51 -16.81
CA SER A 117 -12.49 12.77 -16.48
C SER A 117 -12.89 14.23 -16.74
N THR A 118 -12.03 15.20 -16.37
CA THR A 118 -12.33 16.64 -16.53
C THR A 118 -12.20 17.14 -17.97
N ALA A 119 -11.32 16.55 -18.79
CA ALA A 119 -11.14 16.92 -20.19
C ALA A 119 -12.36 16.59 -21.08
N SER A 120 -13.18 15.61 -20.68
CA SER A 120 -14.38 15.19 -21.42
C SER A 120 -15.59 16.10 -21.24
N GLY A 121 -15.50 17.13 -20.37
CA GLY A 121 -16.65 17.99 -20.02
C GLY A 121 -17.74 17.28 -19.22
N ALA A 122 -17.51 16.02 -18.82
CA ALA A 122 -18.38 15.30 -17.91
C ALA A 122 -18.20 15.81 -16.46
N ASP A 123 -19.29 15.73 -15.70
CA ASP A 123 -19.30 15.88 -14.24
C ASP A 123 -18.24 14.98 -13.57
N LEU A 124 -17.97 15.26 -12.29
CA LEU A 124 -17.12 14.49 -11.36
C LEU A 124 -16.97 13.00 -11.77
N SER A 125 -15.73 12.49 -11.80
CA SER A 125 -15.37 11.10 -12.14
C SER A 125 -16.43 10.10 -11.66
N PRO A 126 -16.81 9.06 -12.45
CA PRO A 126 -17.80 8.06 -12.06
C PRO A 126 -17.53 7.46 -10.68
N LEU A 127 -16.27 7.43 -10.24
CA LEU A 127 -15.84 7.01 -8.90
C LEU A 127 -16.53 7.78 -7.76
N HIS A 128 -17.00 9.01 -7.99
CA HIS A 128 -17.73 9.82 -7.00
C HIS A 128 -19.24 9.57 -6.97
N ARG A 129 -19.77 8.76 -7.89
CA ARG A 129 -21.15 8.26 -7.80
C ARG A 129 -21.16 7.10 -6.82
N THR A 130 -22.06 7.12 -5.83
CA THR A 130 -22.17 6.06 -4.80
C THR A 130 -22.22 4.65 -5.39
N ALA A 131 -22.85 4.49 -6.57
CA ALA A 131 -22.91 3.24 -7.32
C ALA A 131 -21.53 2.64 -7.67
N TYR A 132 -20.49 3.47 -7.82
CA TYR A 132 -19.10 3.04 -8.02
C TYR A 132 -18.25 3.22 -6.76
N THR A 133 -18.49 4.27 -5.96
CA THR A 133 -17.69 4.54 -4.76
C THR A 133 -17.70 3.38 -3.78
N GLN A 134 -18.88 2.82 -3.48
CA GLN A 134 -19.00 1.74 -2.49
C GLN A 134 -18.37 0.43 -2.99
N PRO A 135 -18.68 -0.06 -4.21
CA PRO A 135 -17.98 -1.21 -4.78
C PRO A 135 -16.47 -1.02 -4.86
N ALA A 136 -16.00 0.17 -5.23
CA ALA A 136 -14.59 0.47 -5.37
C ALA A 136 -13.86 0.40 -4.02
N LEU A 137 -14.44 1.00 -2.97
CA LEU A 137 -13.89 0.93 -1.60
C LEU A 137 -13.89 -0.50 -1.07
N PHE A 138 -14.97 -1.26 -1.28
CA PHE A 138 -15.00 -2.67 -0.92
C PHE A 138 -13.90 -3.47 -1.64
N ALA A 139 -13.74 -3.27 -2.95
CA ALA A 139 -12.75 -3.99 -3.76
C ALA A 139 -11.31 -3.71 -3.31
N ILE A 140 -10.94 -2.43 -3.12
CA ILE A 140 -9.59 -2.08 -2.67
C ILE A 140 -9.32 -2.57 -1.25
N GLU A 141 -10.31 -2.47 -0.35
CA GLU A 141 -10.13 -2.87 1.04
C GLU A 141 -9.97 -4.37 1.22
N VAL A 142 -10.72 -5.18 0.45
CA VAL A 142 -10.53 -6.63 0.42
C VAL A 142 -9.16 -7.00 -0.15
N ALA A 143 -8.72 -6.32 -1.22
CA ALA A 143 -7.40 -6.54 -1.81
C ALA A 143 -6.26 -6.15 -0.85
N LEU A 144 -6.39 -5.04 -0.12
CA LEU A 144 -5.46 -4.62 0.93
C LEU A 144 -5.43 -5.63 2.09
N PHE A 145 -6.59 -6.11 2.54
CA PHE A 145 -6.68 -7.13 3.58
C PHE A 145 -5.97 -8.43 3.19
N ARG A 146 -6.18 -8.91 1.95
CA ARG A 146 -5.50 -10.12 1.45
C ARG A 146 -3.99 -9.91 1.30
N LEU A 147 -3.55 -8.73 0.87
CA LEU A 147 -2.13 -8.38 0.83
C LEU A 147 -1.53 -8.35 2.24
N ALA A 148 -2.23 -7.77 3.22
CA ALA A 148 -1.80 -7.78 4.61
C ALA A 148 -1.67 -9.21 5.18
N GLY A 149 -2.65 -10.07 4.89
CA GLY A 149 -2.62 -11.50 5.24
C GLY A 149 -1.43 -12.24 4.63
N HIS A 150 -1.10 -11.95 3.37
CA HIS A 150 0.09 -12.51 2.71
C HIS A 150 1.40 -12.16 3.43
N HIS A 151 1.46 -10.98 4.05
CA HIS A 151 2.59 -10.55 4.87
C HIS A 151 2.52 -11.01 6.35
N GLY A 152 1.55 -11.87 6.70
CA GLY A 152 1.45 -12.49 8.01
C GLY A 152 0.66 -11.69 9.05
N MET A 153 -0.07 -10.64 8.64
CA MET A 153 -1.03 -9.96 9.52
C MET A 153 -2.36 -10.71 9.51
N ALA A 154 -2.81 -11.17 10.68
CA ALA A 154 -4.06 -11.90 10.86
C ALA A 154 -4.87 -11.35 12.03
#